data_AF-A0A928WEB1-F1
#
_entry.id   AF-A0A928WEB1-F1
#
_cell.length_a   1.000
_cell.length_b   1.000
_cell.length_c   1.000
_cell.angle_alpha   90.00
_cell.angle_beta   90.00
_cell.angle_gamma   90.00
#
_symmetry.space_group_name_H-M   'P 1'
#
loop_
_entity.id
_entity.type
_entity.pdbx_description
1 polymer ?
#
loop_
_entity_poly.entity_id
_entity_poly.type
_entity_poly.pdbx_seq_one_letter_code
_entity_poly.pdbx_strand_id
1 'polypeptide(L)'
;MDTSVLVQTFIAVFVLADAVGNIPVVLVLTKGMTPEERNQVIDKAIIVAIAVLLLFAFAGQVILNYLEISMGSLRIAGGLLLLLIALQMLRGQLTTPILEEGRDVAITPLALPLLAGPGTLTTVMLLMSKSPSPHLGVVLGIVVAMFVSWLILRLANRINHWIGAEGEVIITQLFGFLLAALAVEIGSTGVQELFLR
;
A
#
# COMPACT_ATOMS: atom_id res chain seq x y z
N MET A 1 -9.20 -13.42 19.31
CA MET A 1 -8.59 -12.70 18.18
C MET A 1 -9.59 -12.72 17.05
N ASP A 2 -9.99 -11.56 16.56
CA ASP A 2 -10.92 -11.49 15.42
C ASP A 2 -10.12 -11.77 14.14
N THR A 3 -9.98 -13.06 13.79
CA THR A 3 -9.18 -13.52 12.65
C THR A 3 -9.65 -12.90 11.34
N SER A 4 -10.93 -12.52 11.26
CA SER A 4 -11.53 -11.80 10.14
C SER A 4 -10.85 -10.45 9.87
N VAL A 5 -10.63 -9.64 10.91
CA VAL A 5 -10.02 -8.30 10.79
C VAL A 5 -8.56 -8.40 10.34
N LEU A 6 -7.83 -9.40 10.84
CA LEU A 6 -6.45 -9.66 10.42
C LEU A 6 -6.40 -9.98 8.93
N VAL A 7 -7.21 -10.94 8.46
CA VAL A 7 -7.22 -11.36 7.06
C VAL A 7 -7.62 -10.21 6.15
N GLN A 8 -8.64 -9.43 6.54
CA GLN A 8 -9.07 -8.27 5.77
C GLN A 8 -7.98 -7.20 5.68
N THR A 9 -7.32 -6.89 6.79
CA THR A 9 -6.22 -5.92 6.83
C THR A 9 -5.04 -6.40 6.00
N PHE A 10 -4.68 -7.68 6.14
CA PHE A 10 -3.62 -8.29 5.35
C PHE A 10 -3.89 -8.16 3.85
N ILE A 11 -5.05 -8.62 3.37
CA ILE A 11 -5.40 -8.58 1.95
C ILE A 11 -5.39 -7.13 1.45
N ALA A 12 -6.03 -6.22 2.18
CA ALA A 12 -6.12 -4.84 1.75
C ALA A 12 -4.75 -4.18 1.67
N VAL A 13 -3.94 -4.25 2.74
CA VAL A 13 -2.60 -3.65 2.76
C VAL A 13 -1.67 -4.30 1.73
N PHE A 14 -1.74 -5.62 1.55
CA PHE A 14 -0.92 -6.34 0.59
C PHE A 14 -1.23 -5.94 -0.86
N VAL A 15 -2.52 -5.92 -1.22
CA VAL A 15 -2.97 -5.50 -2.55
C VAL A 15 -2.60 -4.03 -2.80
N LEU A 16 -2.75 -3.18 -1.79
CA LEU A 16 -2.50 -1.74 -1.89
C LEU A 16 -1.04 -1.36 -1.96
N ALA A 17 -0.18 -2.08 -1.24
CA ALA A 17 1.26 -1.89 -1.28
C ALA A 17 1.89 -2.40 -2.58
N ASP A 18 1.14 -3.19 -3.37
CA ASP A 18 1.50 -3.71 -4.68
C ASP A 18 2.98 -4.12 -4.80
N ALA A 19 3.42 -5.01 -3.90
CA ALA A 19 4.83 -5.39 -3.84
C ALA A 19 5.32 -6.05 -5.13
N VAL A 20 4.41 -6.69 -5.89
CA VAL A 20 4.73 -7.31 -7.18
C VAL A 20 4.88 -6.25 -8.26
N GLY A 21 3.93 -5.33 -8.42
CA GLY A 21 4.04 -4.23 -9.39
C GLY A 21 5.17 -3.26 -9.09
N ASN A 22 5.64 -3.20 -7.84
CA ASN A 22 6.80 -2.42 -7.44
C ASN A 22 8.16 -3.07 -7.78
N ILE A 23 8.20 -4.31 -8.29
CA ILE A 23 9.44 -5.02 -8.64
C ILE A 23 10.30 -4.24 -9.65
N PRO A 24 9.79 -3.79 -10.83
CA PRO A 24 10.61 -3.04 -11.79
C PRO A 24 11.15 -1.75 -11.21
N VAL A 25 10.35 -1.08 -10.37
CA VAL A 25 10.76 0.16 -9.72
C VAL A 25 11.94 -0.10 -8.80
N VAL A 26 11.88 -1.15 -7.96
CA VAL A 26 13.02 -1.55 -7.12
C VAL A 26 14.25 -1.88 -7.97
N LEU A 27 14.09 -2.61 -9.08
CA LEU A 27 15.22 -2.96 -9.95
C LEU A 27 15.87 -1.74 -10.61
N VAL A 28 15.08 -0.74 -10.99
CA VAL A 28 15.58 0.53 -11.54
C VAL A 28 16.29 1.34 -10.46
N LEU A 29 15.67 1.49 -9.29
CA LEU A 29 16.17 2.27 -8.16
C LEU A 29 17.45 1.71 -7.54
N THR A 30 17.65 0.39 -7.67
CA THR A 30 18.80 -0.32 -7.09
C THR A 30 19.81 -0.74 -8.16
N LYS A 31 19.66 -0.20 -9.37
CA LYS A 31 20.57 -0.47 -10.49
C LYS A 31 21.98 0.01 -10.15
N GLY A 32 22.95 -0.89 -10.26
CA GLY A 32 24.36 -0.61 -9.93
C GLY A 32 24.72 -0.79 -8.46
N MET A 33 23.76 -1.11 -7.59
CA MET A 33 24.01 -1.50 -6.21
C MET A 33 24.42 -2.97 -6.11
N THR A 34 25.21 -3.30 -5.09
CA THR A 34 25.44 -4.68 -4.67
C THR A 34 24.16 -5.32 -4.11
N PRO A 35 24.04 -6.67 -4.10
CA PRO A 35 22.91 -7.35 -3.49
C PRO A 35 22.68 -6.95 -2.01
N GLU A 36 23.75 -6.71 -1.26
CA GLU A 36 23.72 -6.29 0.14
C GLU A 36 23.14 -4.89 0.29
N GLU A 37 23.63 -3.91 -0.47
CA GLU A 37 23.14 -2.52 -0.47
C GLU A 37 21.66 -2.46 -0.85
N ARG A 38 21.26 -3.21 -1.89
CA ARG A 38 19.85 -3.31 -2.27
C ARG A 38 18.98 -3.84 -1.13
N ASN A 39 19.42 -4.90 -0.47
CA ASN A 39 18.65 -5.49 0.63
C ASN A 39 18.50 -4.50 1.79
N GLN A 40 19.53 -3.70 2.09
CA GLN A 40 19.44 -2.63 3.09
C GLN A 40 18.41 -1.55 2.71
N VAL A 41 18.35 -1.17 1.42
CA VAL A 41 17.34 -0.23 0.91
C VAL A 41 15.93 -0.80 1.09
N ILE A 42 15.71 -2.07 0.73
CA ILE A 42 14.40 -2.74 0.89
C ILE A 42 14.03 -2.86 2.38
N ASP A 43 14.96 -3.26 3.24
CA ASP A 43 14.72 -3.38 4.68
C ASP A 43 14.30 -2.04 5.28
N LYS A 44 15.05 -0.99 4.96
CA LYS A 44 14.76 0.37 5.41
C LYS A 44 13.40 0.84 4.90
N ALA A 45 13.07 0.59 3.64
CA ALA A 45 11.79 0.99 3.07
C ALA A 45 10.60 0.31 3.76
N ILE A 46 10.70 -0.99 4.04
CA ILE A 46 9.66 -1.75 4.72
C ILE A 46 9.50 -1.30 6.18
N ILE A 47 10.60 -1.07 6.90
CA ILE A 47 10.56 -0.57 8.27
C ILE A 47 9.88 0.80 8.32
N VAL A 48 10.24 1.71 7.41
CA VAL A 48 9.61 3.04 7.32
C VAL A 48 8.13 2.91 6.96
N ALA A 49 7.76 2.05 6.00
CA ALA A 49 6.36 1.83 5.63
C ALA A 49 5.54 1.29 6.82
N ILE A 50 6.04 0.29 7.55
CA ILE A 50 5.39 -0.22 8.78
C ILE A 50 5.23 0.91 9.80
N ALA A 51 6.30 1.67 10.07
CA ALA A 51 6.27 2.74 11.06
C ALA A 51 5.22 3.81 10.71
N VAL A 52 5.17 4.23 9.44
CA VAL A 52 4.18 5.22 8.97
C VAL A 52 2.77 4.66 9.00
N LEU A 53 2.55 3.42 8.55
CA LEU A 53 1.23 2.77 8.58
C LEU A 53 0.71 2.63 10.02
N LEU A 54 1.56 2.22 10.96
CA LEU A 54 1.20 2.13 12.37
C LEU A 54 0.93 3.51 12.97
N LEU A 55 1.79 4.50 12.68
CA LEU A 55 1.58 5.88 13.12
C LEU A 55 0.22 6.40 12.67
N PHE A 56 -0.12 6.27 11.39
CA PHE A 56 -1.41 6.72 10.88
C PHE A 56 -2.57 5.87 11.38
N ALA A 57 -2.40 4.57 11.59
CA ALA A 57 -3.44 3.74 12.16
C ALA A 57 -3.83 4.22 13.57
N PHE A 58 -2.87 4.57 14.43
CA PHE A 58 -3.15 5.04 15.80
C PHE A 58 -3.46 6.54 15.91
N ALA A 59 -2.71 7.39 15.21
CA ALA A 59 -2.80 8.84 15.31
C ALA A 59 -3.75 9.46 14.27
N GLY A 60 -4.06 8.74 13.19
CA GLY A 60 -4.80 9.26 12.06
C GLY A 60 -6.17 9.80 12.45
N GLN A 61 -6.92 9.08 13.29
CA GLN A 61 -8.24 9.52 13.76
C GLN A 61 -8.17 10.85 14.52
N VAL A 62 -7.14 11.05 15.34
CA VAL A 62 -6.93 12.30 16.10
C VAL A 62 -6.68 13.47 15.15
N ILE A 63 -5.84 13.24 14.13
CA ILE A 63 -5.54 14.25 13.11
C ILE A 63 -6.81 14.62 12.33
N LEU A 64 -7.59 13.63 11.89
CA LEU A 64 -8.84 13.87 11.16
C LEU A 64 -9.84 14.68 12.00
N ASN A 65 -10.00 14.32 13.27
CA ASN A 65 -10.91 15.01 14.17
C ASN A 65 -10.47 16.46 14.39
N TYR A 66 -9.18 16.72 14.53
CA TYR A 66 -8.63 18.06 14.66
C TYR A 66 -8.84 18.91 13.40
N LEU A 67 -8.77 18.28 12.22
CA LEU A 67 -9.02 18.93 10.92
C LEU A 67 -10.51 18.96 10.53
N GLU A 68 -11.41 18.46 11.38
CA GLU A 68 -12.84 18.31 11.12
C GLU A 68 -13.15 17.52 9.83
N ILE A 69 -12.28 16.58 9.46
CA ILE A 69 -12.46 15.71 8.29
C ILE A 69 -13.28 14.49 8.69
N SER A 70 -14.42 14.28 8.03
CA SER A 70 -15.27 13.12 8.28
C SER A 70 -14.66 11.82 7.72
N MET A 71 -15.03 10.68 8.34
CA MET A 71 -14.66 9.36 7.83
C MET A 71 -15.21 9.10 6.43
N GLY A 72 -16.40 9.62 6.10
CA GLY A 72 -16.98 9.56 4.76
C GLY A 72 -16.12 10.29 3.73
N SER A 73 -15.66 11.51 4.03
CA SER A 73 -14.75 12.28 3.18
C SER A 73 -13.43 11.54 2.95
N LEU A 74 -12.86 10.94 4.01
CA LEU A 74 -11.64 10.16 3.89
C LEU A 74 -11.85 8.92 3.00
N ARG A 75 -12.97 8.20 3.15
CA ARG A 75 -13.30 7.06 2.29
C ARG A 75 -13.43 7.44 0.82
N ILE A 76 -14.08 8.55 0.51
CA ILE A 76 -14.17 9.03 -0.88
C ILE A 76 -12.77 9.37 -1.41
N ALA A 77 -11.97 10.13 -0.65
CA ALA A 77 -10.61 10.49 -1.08
C ALA A 77 -9.72 9.26 -1.28
N GLY A 78 -9.75 8.32 -0.33
CA GLY A 78 -9.05 7.03 -0.43
C GLY A 78 -9.51 6.24 -1.64
N GLY A 79 -10.82 6.02 -1.80
CA GLY A 79 -11.41 5.33 -2.93
C GLY A 79 -11.02 5.94 -4.28
N LEU A 80 -11.06 7.27 -4.42
CA LEU A 80 -10.61 7.95 -5.64
C LEU A 80 -9.13 7.69 -5.92
N LEU A 81 -8.28 7.73 -4.90
CA LEU A 81 -6.86 7.48 -5.07
C LEU A 81 -6.57 6.01 -5.43
N LEU A 82 -7.27 5.06 -4.82
CA LEU A 82 -7.21 3.65 -5.18
C LEU A 82 -7.64 3.42 -6.62
N LEU A 83 -8.70 4.10 -7.06
CA LEU A 83 -9.16 4.02 -8.44
C LEU A 83 -8.11 4.56 -9.41
N LEU A 84 -7.44 5.66 -9.08
CA LEU A 84 -6.35 6.20 -9.90
C LEU A 84 -5.18 5.21 -10.00
N ILE A 85 -4.78 4.57 -8.91
CA ILE A 85 -3.72 3.55 -8.91
C ILE A 85 -4.17 2.33 -9.73
N ALA A 86 -5.37 1.83 -9.51
CA ALA A 86 -5.93 0.71 -10.26
C ALA A 86 -5.94 0.98 -11.77
N LEU A 87 -6.34 2.19 -12.19
CA LEU A 87 -6.33 2.59 -13.60
C LEU A 87 -4.91 2.68 -14.16
N GLN A 88 -3.93 3.13 -13.36
CA GLN A 88 -2.51 3.14 -13.76
C GLN A 88 -1.98 1.71 -13.97
N MET A 89 -2.27 0.80 -13.03
CA MET A 89 -1.91 -0.62 -13.13
C MET A 89 -2.53 -1.28 -14.37
N LEU A 90 -3.83 -1.06 -14.60
CA LEU A 90 -4.55 -1.59 -15.77
C LEU A 90 -4.00 -1.05 -17.11
N ARG A 91 -3.45 0.18 -17.10
CA ARG A 91 -2.80 0.80 -18.26
C ARG A 91 -1.33 0.40 -18.43
N GLY A 92 -0.76 -0.36 -17.50
CA GLY A 92 0.68 -0.68 -17.48
C GLY A 92 1.56 0.55 -17.24
N GLN A 93 1.00 1.64 -16.68
CA GLN A 93 1.71 2.87 -16.37
C GLN A 93 2.20 2.79 -14.91
N LEU A 94 3.25 2.02 -14.66
CA LEU A 94 3.94 2.09 -13.37
C LEU A 94 4.64 3.45 -13.31
N THR A 95 4.32 4.25 -12.28
CA THR A 95 4.89 5.59 -12.12
C THR A 95 6.40 5.46 -12.05
N THR A 96 7.13 5.95 -13.05
CA THR A 96 8.57 6.15 -12.92
C THR A 96 8.77 7.18 -11.82
N PRO A 97 9.41 6.82 -10.70
CA PRO A 97 9.63 7.79 -9.66
C PRO A 97 10.54 8.89 -10.20
N ILE A 98 10.17 10.14 -9.92
CA ILE A 98 11.00 11.30 -10.21
C ILE A 98 12.24 11.15 -9.34
N LEU A 99 13.35 10.73 -9.96
CA LEU A 99 14.66 10.64 -9.31
C LEU A 99 15.16 12.08 -9.09
N GLU A 100 14.77 12.70 -7.97
CA GLU A 100 15.43 13.90 -7.49
C GLU A 100 16.78 13.49 -6.86
N GLU A 101 17.88 14.01 -7.40
CA GLU A 101 19.23 13.77 -6.88
C GLU A 101 19.31 14.15 -5.39
N GLY A 102 19.81 13.23 -4.56
CA GLY A 102 20.05 13.46 -3.13
C GLY A 102 18.95 12.97 -2.17
N ARG A 103 17.83 12.42 -2.66
CA ARG A 103 16.83 11.77 -1.79
C ARG A 103 17.17 10.32 -1.49
N ASP A 104 16.95 9.93 -0.23
CA ASP A 104 17.12 8.56 0.24
C ASP A 104 16.06 7.66 -0.42
N VAL A 105 16.52 6.86 -1.38
CA VAL A 105 15.71 5.97 -2.23
C VAL A 105 14.84 5.02 -1.41
N ALA A 106 15.27 4.65 -0.20
CA ALA A 106 14.47 3.81 0.70
C ALA A 106 13.26 4.56 1.27
N ILE A 107 13.40 5.86 1.54
CA ILE A 107 12.33 6.69 2.13
C ILE A 107 11.43 7.24 1.03
N THR A 108 12.01 7.74 -0.06
CA THR A 108 11.31 8.27 -1.23
C THR A 108 11.97 7.76 -2.50
N PRO A 109 11.26 7.02 -3.38
CA PRO A 109 9.81 6.74 -3.41
C PRO A 109 9.38 5.44 -2.70
N LEU A 110 10.30 4.61 -2.23
CA LEU A 110 10.01 3.19 -1.96
C LEU A 110 9.10 2.98 -0.75
N ALA A 111 9.42 3.56 0.40
CA ALA A 111 8.51 3.56 1.54
C ALA A 111 7.29 4.46 1.29
N LEU A 112 7.55 5.68 0.80
CA LEU A 112 6.55 6.69 0.48
C LEU A 112 6.79 7.23 -0.93
N PRO A 113 5.82 7.18 -1.86
CA PRO A 113 4.42 6.79 -1.69
C PRO A 113 4.11 5.31 -2.01
N LEU A 114 5.09 4.49 -2.43
CA LEU A 114 4.77 3.19 -3.05
C LEU A 114 4.19 2.15 -2.08
N LEU A 115 4.79 1.97 -0.90
CA LEU A 115 4.33 0.97 0.08
C LEU A 115 3.28 1.54 1.06
N ALA A 116 3.55 2.72 1.63
CA ALA A 116 2.66 3.41 2.57
C ALA A 116 1.95 4.60 1.89
N GLY A 117 1.41 4.36 0.69
CA GLY A 117 0.69 5.37 -0.06
C GLY A 117 -0.60 5.84 0.62
N PRO A 118 -1.14 6.99 0.20
CA PRO A 118 -2.38 7.56 0.77
C PRO A 118 -3.57 6.59 0.77
N GLY A 119 -3.62 5.65 -0.17
CA GLY A 119 -4.63 4.59 -0.24
C GLY A 119 -4.48 3.56 0.86
N THR A 120 -3.25 3.09 1.09
CA THR A 120 -2.88 2.20 2.19
C THR A 120 -3.13 2.87 3.54
N LEU A 121 -2.73 4.15 3.68
CA LEU A 121 -2.94 4.94 4.90
C LEU A 121 -4.42 5.11 5.25
N THR A 122 -5.23 5.49 4.27
CA THR A 122 -6.68 5.63 4.45
C THR A 122 -7.32 4.31 4.89
N THR A 123 -6.91 3.22 4.26
CA THR A 123 -7.45 1.88 4.55
C THR A 123 -7.12 1.40 5.95
N VAL A 124 -5.87 1.58 6.41
CA VAL A 124 -5.49 1.18 7.77
C VAL A 124 -6.17 2.03 8.85
N MET A 125 -6.35 3.34 8.60
CA MET A 125 -7.13 4.21 9.48
C MET A 125 -8.57 3.75 9.61
N LEU A 126 -9.20 3.41 8.48
CA LEU A 126 -10.58 2.92 8.46
C LEU A 126 -10.75 1.58 9.19
N LEU A 127 -9.84 0.64 8.95
CA LEU A 127 -9.88 -0.66 9.61
C LEU A 127 -9.61 -0.52 11.11
N MET A 128 -8.74 0.41 11.50
CA MET A 128 -8.51 0.74 12.91
C MET A 128 -9.75 1.35 13.57
N SER A 129 -10.49 2.23 12.87
CA SER A 129 -11.69 2.88 13.41
C SER A 129 -12.90 1.93 13.51
N LYS A 130 -12.97 0.90 12.66
CA LYS A 130 -14.08 -0.07 12.63
C LYS A 130 -13.93 -1.22 13.63
N SER A 131 -12.76 -1.40 14.24
CA SER A 131 -12.48 -2.57 15.08
C SER A 131 -12.99 -2.37 16.52
N PRO A 132 -13.95 -3.18 17.02
CA PRO A 132 -14.52 -3.03 18.36
C PRO A 132 -13.63 -3.55 19.50
N SER A 133 -12.61 -4.39 19.22
CA SER A 133 -11.61 -4.95 20.18
C SER A 133 -10.61 -5.87 19.45
N PRO A 134 -9.38 -6.11 19.96
CA PRO A 134 -8.29 -5.15 20.09
C PRO A 134 -7.61 -4.87 18.74
N HIS A 135 -7.00 -3.68 18.62
CA HIS A 135 -6.17 -3.18 17.51
C HIS A 135 -5.10 -4.17 16.98
N LEU A 136 -4.82 -5.21 17.75
CA LEU A 136 -3.90 -6.30 17.43
C LEU A 136 -4.17 -6.94 16.06
N GLY A 137 -5.43 -7.09 15.65
CA GLY A 137 -5.76 -7.66 14.33
C GLY A 137 -5.26 -6.80 13.17
N VAL A 138 -5.45 -5.48 13.28
CA VAL A 138 -4.98 -4.50 12.28
C VAL A 138 -3.46 -4.42 12.28
N VAL A 139 -2.84 -4.31 13.46
CA VAL A 139 -1.38 -4.27 13.61
C VAL A 139 -0.72 -5.52 13.01
N LEU A 140 -1.21 -6.72 13.37
CA LEU A 140 -0.69 -7.97 12.82
C LEU A 140 -0.94 -8.06 11.31
N GLY A 141 -2.11 -7.63 10.82
CA GLY A 141 -2.39 -7.58 9.39
C GLY A 141 -1.41 -6.71 8.61
N ILE A 142 -1.10 -5.51 9.12
CA ILE A 142 -0.08 -4.60 8.54
C ILE A 142 1.29 -5.28 8.54
N VAL A 143 1.72 -5.81 9.69
CA VAL A 143 3.06 -6.42 9.82
C VAL A 143 3.19 -7.64 8.91
N VAL A 144 2.18 -8.51 8.84
CA VAL A 144 2.18 -9.69 7.97
C VAL A 144 2.17 -9.28 6.50
N ALA A 145 1.35 -8.30 6.10
CA ALA A 145 1.33 -7.79 4.73
C ALA A 145 2.69 -7.22 4.32
N MET A 146 3.28 -6.37 5.17
CA MET A 146 4.60 -5.80 4.93
C MET A 146 5.71 -6.85 4.93
N PHE A 147 5.62 -7.89 5.76
CA PHE A 147 6.56 -9.01 5.74
C PHE A 147 6.48 -9.81 4.44
N VAL A 148 5.26 -10.07 3.92
CA VAL A 148 5.09 -10.72 2.61
C VAL A 148 5.61 -9.82 1.49
N SER A 149 5.31 -8.53 1.51
CA SER A 149 5.85 -7.55 0.55
C SER A 149 7.37 -7.51 0.57
N TRP A 150 7.98 -7.51 1.76
CA TRP A 150 9.43 -7.58 1.93
C TRP A 150 10.04 -8.83 1.29
N LEU A 151 9.41 -9.99 1.50
CA LEU A 151 9.88 -11.25 0.93
C LEU A 151 9.84 -11.20 -0.61
N ILE A 152 8.75 -10.70 -1.19
CA ILE A 152 8.59 -10.52 -2.65
C ILE A 152 9.67 -9.60 -3.19
N LEU A 153 9.88 -8.43 -2.59
CA LEU A 153 10.87 -7.45 -3.04
C LEU A 153 12.30 -7.98 -2.92
N ARG A 154 12.63 -8.75 -1.88
CA ARG A 154 13.95 -9.41 -1.77
C ARG A 154 14.19 -10.43 -2.88
N LEU A 155 13.13 -11.13 -3.27
CA LEU A 155 13.13 -12.11 -4.34
C LEU A 155 12.96 -11.47 -5.72
N ALA A 156 12.88 -10.13 -5.85
CA ALA A 156 12.59 -9.40 -7.08
C ALA A 156 13.41 -9.90 -8.30
N ASN A 157 14.73 -10.08 -8.16
CA ASN A 157 15.57 -10.61 -9.27
C ASN A 157 15.14 -12.00 -9.72
N ARG A 158 14.80 -12.87 -8.76
CA ARG A 158 14.45 -14.27 -9.01
C ARG A 158 13.03 -14.36 -9.56
N ILE A 159 12.11 -13.58 -8.99
CA ILE A 159 10.71 -13.50 -9.44
C ILE A 159 10.64 -12.95 -10.87
N ASN A 160 11.36 -11.86 -11.18
CA ASN A 160 11.41 -11.28 -12.52
C ASN A 160 11.90 -12.31 -13.57
N HIS A 161 12.88 -13.14 -13.22
CA HIS A 161 13.40 -14.17 -14.11
C HIS A 161 12.41 -15.33 -14.38
N TRP A 162 11.53 -15.64 -13.41
CA TRP A 162 10.56 -16.74 -13.53
C TRP A 162 9.23 -16.32 -14.14
N ILE A 163 8.74 -15.13 -13.79
CA ILE A 163 7.46 -14.60 -14.26
C ILE A 163 7.61 -14.06 -15.69
N GLY A 164 8.77 -13.47 -16.01
CA GLY A 164 8.98 -12.76 -17.27
C GLY A 164 8.13 -11.49 -17.38
N ALA A 165 8.42 -10.66 -18.37
CA ALA A 165 7.74 -9.38 -18.54
C ALA A 165 6.22 -9.52 -18.77
N GLU A 166 5.77 -10.59 -19.45
CA GLU A 166 4.35 -10.80 -19.73
C GLU A 166 3.55 -11.25 -18.51
N GLY A 167 4.10 -12.13 -17.67
CA GLY A 167 3.43 -12.59 -16.45
C GLY A 167 3.25 -11.45 -15.44
N GLU A 168 4.19 -10.52 -15.39
CA GLU A 168 4.14 -9.36 -14.50
C GLU A 168 2.97 -8.44 -14.88
N VAL A 169 2.78 -8.20 -16.17
CA VAL A 169 1.66 -7.40 -16.69
C VAL A 169 0.32 -8.06 -16.34
N ILE A 170 0.18 -9.37 -16.53
CA ILE A 170 -1.06 -10.10 -16.23
C ILE A 170 -1.39 -10.01 -14.73
N ILE A 171 -0.40 -10.25 -13.86
CA ILE A 171 -0.60 -10.20 -12.41
C ILE A 171 -0.96 -8.78 -11.97
N THR A 172 -0.25 -7.77 -12.46
CA THR A 172 -0.51 -6.36 -12.17
C THR A 172 -1.92 -5.96 -12.62
N GLN A 173 -2.37 -6.41 -13.80
CA GLN A 173 -3.73 -6.14 -14.27
C GLN A 173 -4.80 -6.83 -13.42
N LEU A 174 -4.56 -8.07 -12.97
CA LEU A 174 -5.49 -8.78 -12.08
C LEU A 174 -5.65 -8.05 -10.74
N PHE A 175 -4.54 -7.64 -10.12
CA PHE A 175 -4.58 -6.85 -8.89
C PHE A 175 -5.18 -5.46 -9.11
N GLY A 176 -4.90 -4.82 -10.25
CA GLY A 176 -5.51 -3.55 -10.64
C GLY A 176 -7.04 -3.66 -10.73
N PHE A 177 -7.56 -4.76 -11.28
CA PHE A 177 -9.01 -5.01 -11.31
C PHE A 177 -9.61 -5.17 -9.90
N LEU A 178 -8.98 -5.97 -9.03
CA LEU A 178 -9.40 -6.14 -7.63
C LEU A 178 -9.37 -4.81 -6.87
N LEU A 179 -8.33 -4.01 -7.11
CA LEU A 179 -8.16 -2.70 -6.50
C LEU A 179 -9.23 -1.70 -6.96
N ALA A 180 -9.59 -1.70 -8.25
CA ALA A 180 -10.69 -0.89 -8.76
C ALA A 180 -12.03 -1.24 -8.08
N ALA A 181 -12.30 -2.53 -7.88
CA ALA A 181 -13.50 -2.98 -7.17
C ALA A 181 -13.51 -2.49 -5.71
N LEU A 182 -12.38 -2.63 -4.99
CA LEU A 182 -12.21 -2.12 -3.63
C LEU A 182 -12.36 -0.58 -3.56
N ALA A 183 -11.83 0.13 -4.54
CA ALA A 183 -11.93 1.58 -4.65
C ALA A 183 -13.39 2.05 -4.74
N VAL A 184 -14.17 1.39 -5.59
CA VAL A 184 -15.61 1.66 -5.76
C VAL A 184 -16.37 1.34 -4.47
N GLU A 185 -16.07 0.22 -3.82
CA GLU A 185 -16.71 -0.19 -2.56
C GLU A 185 -16.44 0.80 -1.41
N ILE A 186 -15.18 1.24 -1.26
CA ILE A 186 -14.82 2.22 -0.22
C ILE A 186 -15.46 3.57 -0.53
N GLY A 187 -15.41 4.02 -1.79
CA GLY A 187 -15.99 5.28 -2.22
C GLY A 187 -17.51 5.32 -2.06
N SER A 188 -18.21 4.26 -2.46
CA SER A 188 -19.66 4.14 -2.33
C SER A 188 -20.09 4.21 -0.86
N THR A 189 -19.38 3.49 0.02
CA THR A 189 -19.62 3.55 1.46
C THR A 189 -19.37 4.96 2.01
N GLY A 190 -18.37 5.68 1.49
CA GLY A 190 -18.10 7.07 1.87
C GLY A 190 -19.21 8.04 1.45
N VAL A 191 -19.75 7.89 0.24
CA VAL A 191 -20.89 8.69 -0.26
C VAL A 191 -22.13 8.43 0.59
N GLN A 192 -22.44 7.17 0.92
CA GLN A 192 -23.57 6.83 1.79
C GLN A 192 -23.44 7.50 3.16
N GLU A 193 -22.25 7.46 3.78
CA GLU A 193 -22.00 8.03 5.10
C GLU A 193 -22.10 9.57 5.12
N LEU A 194 -21.77 10.24 4.01
CA LEU A 194 -21.88 11.70 3.89
C LEU A 194 -23.31 12.19 3.64
N PHE A 195 -24.07 11.49 2.79
CA PHE A 195 -25.31 12.02 2.22
C PHE A 195 -26.59 11.27 2.62
N LEU A 196 -26.48 10.03 3.10
CA LEU A 196 -27.61 9.10 3.27
C LEU A 196 -27.74 8.55 4.70
N ARG A 197 -27.28 9.29 5.71
CA ARG A 197 -27.31 8.92 7.15
C ARG A 197 -28.48 8.01 7.55
#